data_AF-A0A066RRC6-F1
#
_entry.id   AF-A0A066RRC6-F1
#
_cell.length_a   1.000
_cell.length_b   1.000
_cell.length_c   1.000
_cell.angle_alpha   90.00
_cell.angle_beta   90.00
_cell.angle_gamma   90.00
#
_symmetry.space_group_name_H-M   'P 1'
#
loop_
_entity.id
_entity.type
_entity.pdbx_description
1 polymer ?
#
loop_
_entity_poly.entity_id
_entity_poly.type
_entity_poly.pdbx_seq_one_letter_code
_entity_poly.pdbx_strand_id
1 'polypeptide(L)'
;MKLSEICRSDKASLHGLVLDEVPKDIPENLREVSVVAELKSGALCPEFVTKLVTWTIKCKPKGVYTIVEFKDLEPGMVSRLILVCGNLQVGISLVPPSVESEASLSQYKQVLGEATIALLKFRGSSPYLYPVCNYLEYMAANILCGVEVLEPKDIYTKKTFKDILTPGAVDEIKTSLAEVVYETLGGKDKFEESVKVFSYATYRSVEEQISGNG
;
A
#
# COMPACT_ATOMS: atom_id res chain seq x y z
N MET A 1 4.09 6.58 -19.04
CA MET A 1 5.52 6.95 -19.13
C MET A 1 6.34 5.70 -18.83
N LYS A 2 7.49 5.54 -19.47
CA LYS A 2 8.37 4.38 -19.25
C LYS A 2 9.39 4.68 -18.16
N LEU A 3 9.86 3.65 -17.44
CA LEU A 3 10.90 3.83 -16.42
C LEU A 3 12.23 4.26 -17.06
N SER A 4 12.53 3.78 -18.26
CA SER A 4 13.72 4.17 -19.02
C SER A 4 13.81 5.69 -19.29
N GLU A 5 12.70 6.42 -19.21
CA GLU A 5 12.59 7.85 -19.53
C GLU A 5 12.79 8.76 -18.30
N ILE A 6 12.88 8.22 -17.08
CA ILE A 6 12.89 9.03 -15.85
C ILE A 6 14.14 9.89 -15.69
N CYS A 7 15.26 9.53 -16.33
CA CYS A 7 16.53 10.25 -16.20
C CYS A 7 16.44 11.73 -16.63
N ARG A 8 15.37 12.09 -17.35
CA ARG A 8 15.08 13.45 -17.81
C ARG A 8 14.10 14.20 -16.91
N SER A 9 13.61 13.58 -15.85
CA SER A 9 12.59 14.16 -14.98
C SER A 9 13.19 14.94 -13.81
N ASP A 10 12.61 16.11 -13.54
CA ASP A 10 12.85 16.96 -12.38
C ASP A 10 11.81 16.75 -11.26
N LYS A 11 10.97 15.71 -11.37
CA LYS A 11 9.93 15.40 -10.38
C LYS A 11 10.45 14.53 -9.26
N ALA A 12 10.07 14.87 -8.03
CA ALA A 12 10.36 14.07 -6.84
C ALA A 12 9.54 12.77 -6.78
N SER A 13 8.37 12.74 -7.40
CA SER A 13 7.48 11.58 -7.46
C SER A 13 7.00 11.33 -8.88
N LEU A 14 7.08 10.08 -9.33
CA LEU A 14 6.58 9.63 -10.63
C LEU A 14 5.71 8.39 -10.46
N HIS A 15 4.51 8.39 -11.04
CA HIS A 15 3.52 7.35 -10.78
C HIS A 15 3.00 6.72 -12.06
N GLY A 16 2.56 5.45 -11.97
CA GLY A 16 1.99 4.69 -13.07
C GLY A 16 2.97 4.41 -14.20
N LEU A 17 4.25 4.19 -13.87
CA LEU A 17 5.29 3.93 -14.86
C LEU A 17 5.23 2.49 -15.37
N VAL A 18 5.56 2.28 -16.65
CA VAL A 18 5.80 0.95 -17.21
C VAL A 18 7.25 0.58 -16.95
N LEU A 19 7.48 -0.57 -16.33
CA LEU A 19 8.81 -1.09 -16.05
C LEU A 19 9.41 -1.79 -17.28
N ASP A 20 9.83 -1.01 -18.26
CA ASP A 20 10.37 -1.50 -19.52
C ASP A 20 11.85 -1.86 -19.41
N GLU A 21 12.68 -0.92 -18.95
CA GLU A 21 14.12 -1.07 -18.76
C GLU A 21 14.57 -0.27 -17.53
N VAL A 22 15.59 -0.76 -16.83
CA VAL A 22 16.16 -0.06 -15.67
C VAL A 22 17.13 1.03 -16.18
N PRO A 23 16.83 2.32 -15.98
CA PRO A 23 17.66 3.41 -16.48
C PRO A 23 19.05 3.37 -15.84
N LYS A 24 20.08 3.80 -16.58
CA LYS A 24 21.47 3.84 -16.08
C LYS A 24 21.65 4.83 -14.92
N ASP A 25 20.94 5.94 -14.94
CA ASP A 25 21.04 6.98 -13.93
C ASP A 25 19.67 7.22 -13.29
N ILE A 26 19.67 7.42 -11.97
CA ILE A 26 18.49 7.79 -11.18
C ILE A 26 18.61 9.28 -10.84
N PRO A 27 17.62 10.12 -11.19
CA PRO A 27 17.61 11.54 -10.82
C PRO A 27 17.79 11.75 -9.32
N GLU A 28 18.58 12.73 -8.91
CA GLU A 28 18.93 12.97 -7.49
C GLU A 28 17.75 13.44 -6.64
N ASN A 29 16.83 14.14 -7.28
CA ASN A 29 15.61 14.68 -6.68
C ASN A 29 14.49 13.62 -6.54
N LEU A 30 14.63 12.46 -7.19
CA LEU A 30 13.62 11.40 -7.13
C LEU A 30 13.56 10.82 -5.71
N ARG A 31 12.34 10.71 -5.18
CA ARG A 31 12.05 10.17 -3.84
C ARG A 31 11.07 9.01 -3.87
N GLU A 32 10.16 9.01 -4.84
CA GLU A 32 9.13 7.99 -4.95
C GLU A 32 8.86 7.63 -6.41
N VAL A 33 8.70 6.34 -6.68
CA VAL A 33 8.25 5.82 -7.97
C VAL A 33 7.16 4.78 -7.76
N SER A 34 6.09 4.84 -8.55
CA SER A 34 5.21 3.71 -8.73
C SER A 34 5.31 3.11 -10.13
N VAL A 35 5.35 1.78 -10.19
CA VAL A 35 5.39 1.00 -11.44
C VAL A 35 4.17 0.10 -11.53
N VAL A 36 3.58 -0.01 -12.73
CA VAL A 36 2.45 -0.91 -12.98
C VAL A 36 2.96 -2.34 -13.08
N ALA A 37 2.37 -3.22 -12.27
CA ALA A 37 2.67 -4.65 -12.27
C ALA A 37 2.32 -5.26 -13.62
N GLU A 38 3.21 -6.11 -14.12
CA GLU A 38 2.93 -6.95 -15.28
C GLU A 38 2.52 -8.34 -14.80
N LEU A 39 1.26 -8.69 -15.04
CA LEU A 39 0.70 -10.00 -14.71
C LEU A 39 0.59 -10.85 -15.97
N LYS A 40 1.01 -12.12 -15.90
CA LYS A 40 0.84 -13.12 -16.95
C LYS A 40 0.24 -14.38 -16.35
N SER A 41 -0.91 -14.80 -16.86
CA SER A 41 -1.62 -16.01 -16.41
C SER A 41 -1.88 -16.06 -14.90
N GLY A 42 -2.25 -14.92 -14.30
CA GLY A 42 -2.56 -14.86 -12.86
C GLY A 42 -1.33 -14.93 -11.94
N ALA A 43 -0.16 -14.54 -12.42
CA ALA A 43 1.06 -14.38 -11.63
C ALA A 43 1.88 -13.19 -12.11
N LEU A 44 2.78 -12.67 -11.26
CA LEU A 44 3.77 -11.68 -11.68
C LEU A 44 4.65 -12.27 -12.79
N CYS A 45 4.82 -11.51 -13.87
CA CYS A 45 5.71 -11.88 -14.96
C CYS A 45 7.16 -12.02 -14.41
N PRO A 46 7.85 -13.16 -14.62
CA PRO A 46 9.22 -13.34 -14.12
C PRO A 46 10.21 -12.27 -14.61
N GLU A 47 10.01 -11.79 -15.83
CA GLU A 47 10.81 -10.69 -16.40
C GLU A 47 10.58 -9.39 -15.62
N PHE A 48 9.31 -9.07 -15.31
CA PHE A 48 8.96 -7.92 -14.47
C PHE A 48 9.61 -8.03 -13.08
N VAL A 49 9.55 -9.19 -12.44
CA VAL A 49 10.18 -9.40 -11.11
C VAL A 49 11.69 -9.16 -11.18
N THR A 50 12.35 -9.64 -12.22
CA THR A 50 13.81 -9.45 -12.41
C THR A 50 14.15 -7.97 -12.56
N LYS A 51 13.37 -7.22 -13.36
CA LYS A 51 13.53 -5.77 -13.52
C LYS A 51 13.25 -5.03 -12.21
N LEU A 52 12.21 -5.44 -11.48
CA LEU A 52 11.83 -4.82 -10.20
C LEU A 52 12.94 -5.01 -9.16
N VAL A 53 13.48 -6.22 -9.02
CA VAL A 53 14.63 -6.50 -8.15
C VAL A 53 15.80 -5.59 -8.49
N THR A 54 16.16 -5.51 -9.78
CA THR A 54 17.29 -4.69 -10.25
C THR A 54 17.07 -3.21 -9.94
N TRP A 55 15.86 -2.71 -10.19
CA TRP A 55 15.46 -1.35 -9.86
C TRP A 55 15.54 -1.06 -8.36
N THR A 56 14.98 -1.94 -7.53
CA THR A 56 14.96 -1.79 -6.06
C THR A 56 16.37 -1.76 -5.48
N ILE A 57 17.27 -2.64 -5.94
CA ILE A 57 18.68 -2.65 -5.53
C ILE A 57 19.35 -1.31 -5.83
N LYS A 58 19.05 -0.73 -6.99
CA LYS A 58 19.61 0.55 -7.43
C LYS A 58 19.04 1.75 -6.66
N CYS A 59 17.77 1.68 -6.28
CA CYS A 59 17.05 2.72 -5.56
C CYS A 59 17.39 2.80 -4.07
N LYS A 60 17.64 1.64 -3.45
CA LYS A 60 17.91 1.53 -2.01
C LYS A 60 19.01 2.48 -1.49
N PRO A 61 20.21 2.58 -2.10
CA PRO A 61 21.23 3.52 -1.62
C PRO A 61 20.88 5.00 -1.84
N LYS A 62 19.91 5.30 -2.70
CA LYS A 62 19.41 6.66 -2.96
C LYS A 62 18.18 7.04 -2.13
N GLY A 63 17.66 6.10 -1.33
CA GLY A 63 16.46 6.31 -0.54
C GLY A 63 15.19 6.52 -1.38
N VAL A 64 15.14 5.98 -2.60
CA VAL A 64 13.94 6.07 -3.45
C VAL A 64 12.96 4.98 -3.04
N TYR A 65 11.77 5.37 -2.62
CA TYR A 65 10.68 4.45 -2.31
C TYR A 65 10.01 3.97 -3.60
N THR A 66 9.77 2.66 -3.69
CA THR A 66 9.13 2.04 -4.86
C THR A 66 7.79 1.44 -4.45
N ILE A 67 6.76 1.69 -5.25
CA ILE A 67 5.40 1.17 -5.11
C ILE A 67 5.09 0.32 -6.35
N VAL A 68 4.51 -0.86 -6.16
CA VAL A 68 4.02 -1.71 -7.24
C VAL A 68 2.51 -1.61 -7.31
N GLU A 69 2.00 -1.17 -8.46
CA GLU A 69 0.57 -0.98 -8.73
C GLU A 69 -0.04 -2.22 -9.37
N PHE A 70 -1.03 -2.79 -8.70
CA PHE A 70 -1.81 -3.91 -9.20
C PHE A 70 -3.18 -3.39 -9.65
N LYS A 71 -3.45 -3.56 -10.94
CA LYS A 71 -4.75 -3.27 -11.57
C LYS A 71 -5.44 -4.59 -11.88
N ASP A 72 -6.76 -4.62 -11.72
CA ASP A 72 -7.62 -5.76 -12.09
C ASP A 72 -7.12 -7.09 -11.49
N LEU A 73 -6.70 -7.03 -10.22
CA LEU A 73 -6.14 -8.17 -9.51
C LEU A 73 -7.25 -9.14 -9.10
N GLU A 74 -7.03 -10.44 -9.29
CA GLU A 74 -7.94 -11.46 -8.76
C GLU A 74 -7.72 -11.68 -7.25
N PRO A 75 -8.78 -11.82 -6.43
CA PRO A 75 -8.65 -11.96 -4.97
C PRO A 75 -7.68 -13.07 -4.52
N GLY A 76 -7.70 -14.23 -5.19
CA GLY A 76 -6.84 -15.37 -4.86
C GLY A 76 -5.33 -15.15 -5.07
N MET A 77 -4.93 -14.07 -5.74
CA MET A 77 -3.52 -13.75 -6.00
C MET A 77 -2.88 -12.91 -4.89
N VAL A 78 -3.68 -12.21 -4.10
CA VAL A 78 -3.24 -11.15 -3.18
C VAL A 78 -2.18 -11.62 -2.19
N SER A 79 -2.42 -12.75 -1.53
CA SER A 79 -1.52 -13.28 -0.50
C SER A 79 -0.10 -13.54 -1.04
N ARG A 80 0.01 -14.07 -2.26
CA ARG A 80 1.31 -14.35 -2.89
C ARG A 80 2.07 -13.07 -3.23
N LEU A 81 1.35 -12.03 -3.66
CA LEU A 81 1.93 -10.74 -4.02
C LEU A 81 2.45 -9.98 -2.81
N ILE A 82 1.73 -10.06 -1.68
CA ILE A 82 2.19 -9.48 -0.41
C ILE A 82 3.53 -10.08 0.02
N LEU A 83 3.69 -11.40 -0.12
CA LEU A 83 4.95 -12.08 0.19
C LEU A 83 6.11 -11.60 -0.69
N VAL A 84 5.90 -11.53 -2.01
CA VAL A 84 6.95 -11.09 -2.95
C VAL A 84 7.35 -9.65 -2.68
N CYS A 85 6.37 -8.74 -2.58
CA CYS A 85 6.66 -7.31 -2.39
C CYS A 85 7.25 -7.04 -1.00
N GLY A 86 6.80 -7.76 0.03
CA GLY A 86 7.36 -7.68 1.38
C GLY A 86 8.84 -8.07 1.42
N ASN A 87 9.21 -9.15 0.74
CA ASN A 87 10.62 -9.57 0.62
C ASN A 87 11.49 -8.53 -0.12
N LEU A 88 10.90 -7.81 -1.09
CA LEU A 88 11.59 -6.72 -1.80
C LEU A 88 11.56 -5.39 -1.05
N GLN A 89 10.81 -5.29 0.06
CA GLN A 89 10.60 -4.06 0.81
C GLN A 89 10.05 -2.91 -0.05
N VAL A 90 9.15 -3.23 -0.99
CA VAL A 90 8.46 -2.26 -1.84
C VAL A 90 7.00 -2.11 -1.39
N GLY A 91 6.43 -0.92 -1.56
CA GLY A 91 5.00 -0.69 -1.34
C GLY A 91 4.13 -1.44 -2.33
N ILE A 92 2.91 -1.77 -1.92
CA ILE A 92 1.89 -2.39 -2.76
C ILE A 92 0.74 -1.41 -2.88
N SER A 93 0.26 -1.18 -4.10
CA SER A 93 -0.94 -0.39 -4.35
C SER A 93 -1.97 -1.23 -5.09
N LEU A 94 -3.09 -1.50 -4.43
CA LEU A 94 -4.24 -2.18 -5.02
C LEU A 94 -5.12 -1.10 -5.66
N VAL A 95 -4.85 -0.80 -6.93
CA VAL A 95 -5.47 0.34 -7.62
C VAL A 95 -6.96 0.04 -7.86
N PRO A 96 -7.87 1.00 -7.61
CA PRO A 96 -9.29 0.82 -7.89
C PRO A 96 -9.56 0.57 -9.38
N PRO A 97 -10.69 -0.05 -9.73
CA PRO A 97 -11.06 -0.28 -11.11
C PRO A 97 -11.22 1.05 -11.85
N SER A 98 -10.80 1.08 -13.12
CA SER A 98 -10.91 2.28 -13.98
C SER A 98 -12.34 2.64 -14.36
N VAL A 99 -13.24 1.64 -14.34
CA VAL A 99 -14.68 1.80 -14.56
C VAL A 99 -15.42 1.31 -13.32
N GLU A 100 -16.13 2.22 -12.67
CA GLU A 100 -16.95 1.93 -11.51
C GLU A 100 -18.26 1.26 -11.98
N SER A 101 -18.40 -0.02 -11.65
CA SER A 101 -19.60 -0.83 -11.83
C SER A 101 -19.82 -1.63 -10.56
N GLU A 102 -21.04 -2.08 -10.31
CA GLU A 102 -21.33 -2.92 -9.12
C GLU A 102 -20.45 -4.17 -9.08
N ALA A 103 -20.26 -4.83 -10.23
CA ALA A 103 -19.40 -6.01 -10.34
C ALA A 103 -17.92 -5.70 -10.05
N SER A 104 -17.38 -4.63 -10.65
CA SER A 104 -15.98 -4.24 -10.44
C SER A 104 -15.71 -3.75 -9.02
N LEU A 105 -16.65 -3.02 -8.40
CA LEU A 105 -16.54 -2.59 -7.01
C LEU A 105 -16.64 -3.77 -6.04
N SER A 106 -17.53 -4.74 -6.31
CA SER A 106 -17.64 -5.96 -5.53
C SER A 106 -16.35 -6.79 -5.57
N GLN A 107 -15.78 -7.01 -6.76
CA GLN A 107 -14.49 -7.70 -6.91
C GLN A 107 -13.36 -6.93 -6.19
N TYR A 108 -13.33 -5.61 -6.31
CA TYR A 108 -12.34 -4.78 -5.63
C TYR A 108 -12.45 -4.88 -4.10
N LYS A 109 -13.66 -4.86 -3.53
CA LYS A 109 -13.89 -5.11 -2.09
C LYS A 109 -13.36 -6.48 -1.65
N GLN A 110 -13.57 -7.53 -2.45
CA GLN A 110 -13.02 -8.86 -2.16
C GLN A 110 -11.49 -8.87 -2.16
N VAL A 111 -10.86 -8.22 -3.14
CA VAL A 111 -9.40 -8.08 -3.22
C VAL A 111 -8.86 -7.37 -1.97
N LEU A 112 -9.48 -6.26 -1.58
CA LEU A 112 -9.09 -5.50 -0.39
C LEU A 112 -9.30 -6.30 0.91
N GLY A 113 -10.38 -7.08 1.00
CA GLY A 113 -10.65 -7.97 2.13
C GLY A 113 -9.59 -9.05 2.28
N GLU A 114 -9.28 -9.77 1.21
CA GLU A 114 -8.20 -10.78 1.19
C GLU A 114 -6.84 -10.16 1.54
N ALA A 115 -6.58 -8.95 1.06
CA ALA A 115 -5.35 -8.22 1.37
C ALA A 115 -5.25 -7.85 2.85
N THR A 116 -6.37 -7.44 3.43
CA THR A 116 -6.48 -7.09 4.85
C THR A 116 -6.24 -8.32 5.72
N ILE A 117 -6.88 -9.45 5.40
CA ILE A 117 -6.69 -10.71 6.12
C ILE A 117 -5.22 -11.16 6.03
N ALA A 118 -4.64 -11.11 4.84
CA ALA A 118 -3.24 -11.49 4.63
C ALA A 118 -2.29 -10.57 5.40
N LEU A 119 -2.53 -9.25 5.38
CA LEU A 119 -1.76 -8.25 6.12
C LEU A 119 -1.81 -8.50 7.64
N LEU A 120 -3.01 -8.70 8.21
CA LEU A 120 -3.19 -8.91 9.65
C LEU A 120 -2.58 -10.23 10.15
N LYS A 121 -2.51 -11.25 9.29
CA LYS A 121 -1.89 -12.54 9.62
C LYS A 121 -0.37 -12.55 9.40
N PHE A 122 0.17 -11.59 8.65
CA PHE A 122 1.58 -11.57 8.31
C PHE A 122 2.45 -11.22 9.54
N ARG A 123 3.39 -12.10 9.89
CA ARG A 123 4.25 -11.95 11.08
C ARG A 123 5.65 -11.40 10.79
N GLY A 124 5.79 -10.60 9.73
CA GLY A 124 7.07 -10.03 9.31
C GLY A 124 7.00 -8.53 9.02
N SER A 125 8.06 -7.99 8.42
CA SER A 125 8.07 -6.63 7.87
C SER A 125 7.09 -6.55 6.70
N SER A 126 5.84 -6.19 6.98
CA SER A 126 4.83 -6.08 5.95
C SER A 126 5.10 -4.86 5.07
N PRO A 127 5.00 -4.97 3.74
CA PRO A 127 5.03 -3.81 2.88
C PRO A 127 3.84 -2.90 3.19
N TYR A 128 4.00 -1.59 2.95
CA TYR A 128 2.87 -0.68 3.03
C TYR A 128 1.86 -1.04 1.93
N LEU A 129 0.62 -1.30 2.30
CA LEU A 129 -0.43 -1.77 1.41
C LEU A 129 -1.50 -0.68 1.23
N TYR A 130 -1.46 0.04 0.11
CA TYR A 130 -2.50 1.01 -0.24
C TYR A 130 -3.73 0.28 -0.82
N PRO A 131 -4.96 0.69 -0.44
CA PRO A 131 -5.32 1.71 0.55
C PRO A 131 -5.53 1.14 1.97
N VAL A 132 -5.34 -0.18 2.18
CA VAL A 132 -5.66 -0.86 3.46
C VAL A 132 -4.95 -0.23 4.66
N CYS A 133 -3.64 0.00 4.57
CA CYS A 133 -2.87 0.61 5.66
C CYS A 133 -3.38 2.02 6.00
N ASN A 134 -3.66 2.87 4.99
CA ASN A 134 -4.25 4.20 5.22
C ASN A 134 -5.56 4.10 6.03
N TYR A 135 -6.39 3.11 5.73
CA TYR A 135 -7.67 2.94 6.43
C TYR A 135 -7.49 2.40 7.85
N LEU A 136 -6.60 1.44 8.06
CA LEU A 136 -6.26 0.95 9.41
C LEU A 136 -5.70 2.07 10.30
N GLU A 137 -4.85 2.93 9.75
CA GLU A 137 -4.34 4.12 10.43
C GLU A 137 -5.47 5.08 10.80
N TYR A 138 -6.41 5.33 9.88
CA TYR A 138 -7.61 6.13 10.15
C TYR A 138 -8.45 5.51 11.29
N MET A 139 -8.71 4.20 11.26
CA MET A 139 -9.47 3.52 12.31
C MET A 139 -8.78 3.64 13.67
N ALA A 140 -7.45 3.47 13.72
CA ALA A 140 -6.68 3.64 14.95
C ALA A 140 -6.71 5.10 15.44
N ALA A 141 -6.56 6.08 14.56
CA ALA A 141 -6.62 7.50 14.89
C ALA A 141 -8.01 7.92 15.41
N ASN A 142 -9.08 7.35 14.84
CA ASN A 142 -10.45 7.56 15.32
C ASN A 142 -10.60 7.07 16.77
N ILE A 143 -10.09 5.88 17.08
CA ILE A 143 -10.16 5.30 18.44
C ILE A 143 -9.33 6.11 19.46
N LEU A 144 -8.11 6.50 19.09
CA LEU A 144 -7.16 7.13 20.02
C LEU A 144 -7.46 8.62 20.23
N CYS A 145 -7.88 9.32 19.18
CA CYS A 145 -7.95 10.79 19.16
C CYS A 145 -9.33 11.34 18.77
N GLY A 146 -10.31 10.49 18.45
CA GLY A 146 -11.63 10.94 17.99
C GLY A 146 -11.61 11.58 16.60
N VAL A 147 -10.61 11.25 15.77
CA VAL A 147 -10.52 11.78 14.40
C VAL A 147 -11.64 11.20 13.54
N GLU A 148 -12.59 12.04 13.11
CA GLU A 148 -13.71 11.62 12.26
C GLU A 148 -13.40 11.72 10.75
N VAL A 149 -12.43 12.55 10.37
CA VAL A 149 -12.04 12.77 8.96
C VAL A 149 -10.54 12.86 8.85
N LEU A 150 -9.96 12.06 7.95
CA LEU A 150 -8.55 12.15 7.59
C LEU A 150 -8.41 12.32 6.08
N GLU A 151 -7.92 13.49 5.69
CA GLU A 151 -7.69 13.83 4.29
C GLU A 151 -6.29 13.38 3.87
N PRO A 152 -6.13 12.60 2.78
CA PRO A 152 -4.81 12.22 2.30
C PRO A 152 -4.04 13.48 1.93
N LYS A 153 -2.78 13.57 2.37
CA LYS A 153 -1.91 14.72 2.05
C LYS A 153 -0.99 14.41 0.88
N ASP A 154 -0.62 13.14 0.70
CA ASP A 154 0.25 12.70 -0.36
C ASP A 154 -0.46 12.74 -1.72
N ILE A 155 0.31 13.08 -2.75
CA ILE A 155 -0.18 13.24 -4.12
C ILE A 155 -0.61 11.89 -4.69
N TYR A 156 0.05 10.80 -4.27
CA TYR A 156 -0.21 9.46 -4.77
C TYR A 156 -1.62 9.00 -4.41
N THR A 157 -1.98 9.02 -3.13
CA THR A 157 -3.28 8.58 -2.63
C THR A 157 -4.41 9.42 -3.23
N LYS A 158 -4.20 10.73 -3.40
CA LYS A 158 -5.18 11.61 -4.05
C LYS A 158 -5.48 11.16 -5.48
N LYS A 159 -4.43 11.07 -6.32
CA LYS A 159 -4.59 10.77 -7.74
C LYS A 159 -5.04 9.35 -8.02
N THR A 160 -4.58 8.39 -7.21
CA THR A 160 -4.81 6.97 -7.45
C THR A 160 -6.11 6.46 -6.83
N PHE A 161 -6.62 7.13 -5.78
CA PHE A 161 -7.81 6.66 -5.06
C PHE A 161 -8.88 7.75 -4.95
N LYS A 162 -8.55 8.90 -4.34
CA LYS A 162 -9.53 9.94 -4.01
C LYS A 162 -10.22 10.51 -5.25
N ASP A 163 -9.44 10.76 -6.31
CA ASP A 163 -9.94 11.40 -7.52
C ASP A 163 -10.62 10.40 -8.49
N ILE A 164 -10.53 9.09 -8.21
CA ILE A 164 -11.06 8.02 -9.06
C ILE A 164 -12.37 7.48 -8.52
N LEU A 165 -12.46 7.25 -7.21
CA LEU A 165 -13.64 6.64 -6.58
C LEU A 165 -14.68 7.69 -6.21
N THR A 166 -15.97 7.36 -6.39
CA THR A 166 -17.04 8.20 -5.87
C THR A 166 -17.08 8.16 -4.32
N PRO A 167 -17.60 9.21 -3.66
CA PRO A 167 -17.75 9.20 -2.20
C PRO A 167 -18.55 7.99 -1.67
N GLY A 168 -19.60 7.58 -2.38
CA GLY A 168 -20.40 6.41 -2.03
C GLY A 168 -19.59 5.11 -2.10
N ALA A 169 -18.80 4.92 -3.16
CA ALA A 169 -17.92 3.76 -3.28
C ALA A 169 -16.86 3.73 -2.18
N VAL A 170 -16.31 4.89 -1.80
CA VAL A 170 -15.37 5.01 -0.68
C VAL A 170 -16.01 4.55 0.63
N ASP A 171 -17.24 4.97 0.92
CA ASP A 171 -17.94 4.59 2.14
C ASP A 171 -18.29 3.09 2.18
N GLU A 172 -18.67 2.50 1.04
CA GLU A 172 -18.87 1.06 0.92
C GLU A 172 -17.58 0.27 1.17
N ILE A 173 -16.45 0.72 0.61
CA ILE A 173 -15.15 0.08 0.80
C ILE A 173 -14.73 0.16 2.27
N LYS A 174 -14.86 1.32 2.90
CA LYS A 174 -14.54 1.51 4.32
C LYS A 174 -15.38 0.59 5.21
N THR A 175 -16.67 0.49 4.94
CA THR A 175 -17.58 -0.39 5.69
C THR A 175 -17.15 -1.84 5.55
N SER A 176 -16.93 -2.31 4.32
CA SER A 176 -16.49 -3.68 4.04
C SER A 176 -15.12 -4.00 4.67
N LEU A 177 -14.17 -3.07 4.62
CA LEU A 177 -12.87 -3.25 5.27
C LEU A 177 -12.99 -3.33 6.79
N ALA A 178 -13.83 -2.49 7.41
CA ALA A 178 -14.02 -2.52 8.86
C ALA A 178 -14.61 -3.85 9.32
N GLU A 179 -15.60 -4.39 8.59
CA GLU A 179 -16.16 -5.72 8.84
C GLU A 179 -15.07 -6.80 8.82
N VAL A 180 -14.25 -6.84 7.77
CA VAL A 180 -13.15 -7.80 7.64
C VAL A 180 -12.16 -7.69 8.80
N VAL A 181 -11.80 -6.46 9.20
CA VAL A 181 -10.89 -6.22 10.34
C VAL A 181 -11.48 -6.75 11.63
N TYR A 182 -12.73 -6.40 11.92
CA TYR A 182 -13.41 -6.81 13.16
C TYR A 182 -13.57 -8.33 13.19
N GLU A 183 -14.02 -8.96 12.12
CA GLU A 183 -14.14 -10.42 12.04
C GLU A 183 -12.79 -11.10 12.27
N THR A 184 -11.72 -10.59 11.65
CA THR A 184 -10.37 -11.18 11.77
C THR A 184 -9.80 -11.06 13.18
N LEU A 185 -10.12 -10.00 13.92
CA LEU A 185 -9.55 -9.71 15.24
C LEU A 185 -10.46 -10.13 16.41
N GLY A 186 -11.62 -10.73 16.14
CA GLY A 186 -12.55 -11.19 17.18
C GLY A 186 -13.54 -10.13 17.69
N GLY A 187 -13.85 -9.14 16.85
CA GLY A 187 -14.85 -8.10 17.07
C GLY A 187 -14.27 -6.70 17.24
N LYS A 188 -15.16 -5.70 17.22
CA LYS A 188 -14.81 -4.28 17.39
C LYS A 188 -14.07 -4.03 18.71
N ASP A 189 -14.57 -4.58 19.82
CA ASP A 189 -13.97 -4.39 21.14
C ASP A 189 -12.53 -4.92 21.19
N LYS A 190 -12.26 -6.06 20.55
CA LYS A 190 -10.92 -6.64 20.47
C LYS A 190 -9.97 -5.84 19.60
N PHE A 191 -10.48 -5.26 18.51
CA PHE A 191 -9.70 -4.32 17.72
C PHE A 191 -9.34 -3.06 18.53
N GLU A 192 -10.31 -2.45 19.22
CA GLU A 192 -10.05 -1.27 20.06
C GLU A 192 -9.05 -1.55 21.19
N GLU A 193 -9.16 -2.69 21.84
CA GLU A 193 -8.20 -3.16 22.85
C GLU A 193 -6.80 -3.27 22.22
N SER A 194 -6.69 -3.92 21.06
CA SER A 194 -5.42 -4.09 20.35
C SER A 194 -4.78 -2.75 20.00
N VAL A 195 -5.54 -1.81 19.46
CA VAL A 195 -5.07 -0.46 19.11
C VAL A 195 -4.49 0.26 20.33
N LYS A 196 -5.19 0.21 21.47
CA LYS A 196 -4.74 0.84 22.73
C LYS A 196 -3.44 0.20 23.24
N VAL A 197 -3.34 -1.13 23.21
CA VAL A 197 -2.15 -1.88 23.63
C VAL A 197 -0.95 -1.56 22.72
N PHE A 198 -1.14 -1.59 21.39
CA PHE A 198 -0.07 -1.26 20.44
C PHE A 198 0.41 0.18 20.61
N SER A 199 -0.50 1.14 20.80
CA SER A 199 -0.17 2.54 21.03
C SER A 199 0.64 2.72 22.32
N TYR A 200 0.22 2.09 23.42
CA TYR A 200 0.95 2.12 24.69
C TYR A 200 2.35 1.51 24.58
N ALA A 201 2.48 0.35 23.94
CA ALA A 201 3.77 -0.31 23.73
C ALA A 201 4.71 0.55 22.86
N THR A 202 4.17 1.20 21.84
CA THR A 202 4.93 2.12 20.97
C THR A 202 5.41 3.34 21.76
N TYR A 203 4.51 3.97 22.53
CA TYR A 203 4.84 5.12 23.38
C TYR A 203 5.97 4.79 24.36
N ARG A 204 5.86 3.65 25.07
CA ARG A 204 6.88 3.14 26.00
C ARG A 204 8.23 2.94 25.34
N SER A 205 8.25 2.31 24.17
CA SER A 205 9.49 2.07 23.42
C SER A 205 10.17 3.38 23.00
N VAL A 206 9.39 4.36 22.55
CA VAL A 206 9.90 5.69 22.16
C VAL A 206 10.43 6.45 23.38
N GLU A 207 9.72 6.45 24.52
CA GLU A 207 10.19 7.07 25.76
C GLU A 207 11.50 6.45 26.24
N GLU A 208 11.64 5.13 26.21
CA GLU A 208 12.87 4.43 26.61
C GLU A 208 14.06 4.81 25.72
N GLN A 209 13.85 4.97 24.40
CA GLN A 209 14.90 5.42 23.48
C GLN A 209 15.29 6.89 23.69
N ILE A 210 14.34 7.75 24.07
CA ILE A 210 14.61 9.17 24.33
C ILE A 210 15.31 9.34 25.69
N SER A 211 14.87 8.61 26.72
CA SER A 211 15.41 8.70 28.08
C SER A 211 16.73 7.96 28.29
N GLY A 212 17.04 6.96 27.45
CA GLY A 212 18.30 6.22 27.46
C GLY A 212 19.49 6.91 26.77
N ASN A 213 19.30 8.11 26.21
CA ASN A 213 20.35 8.95 25.61
C ASN A 213 20.77 10.12 26.54
N GLY A 214 20.59 9.97 27.86
CA GLY A 214 21.05 10.91 28.90
C GLY A 214 22.41 10.57 29.46
#